data_AF-A0A8R1I572-F1
#
_entry.id   AF-A0A8R1I572-F1
#
_cell.length_a   1.000
_cell.length_b   1.000
_cell.length_c   1.000
_cell.angle_alpha   90.00
_cell.angle_beta   90.00
_cell.angle_gamma   90.00
#
_symmetry.space_group_name_H-M   'P 1'
#
loop_
_entity.id
_entity.type
_entity.pdbx_description
1 polymer ?
#
loop_
_entity_poly.entity_id
_entity_poly.type
_entity_poly.pdbx_seq_one_letter_code
_entity_poly.pdbx_strand_id
1 'polypeptide(L)'
;MLFSGARSSANDTRNVRSQISNNQQSIKGHHSGAESPGYLQLYKVPPGDDISLQEFDEIAMERLKLLKNFENCKDSLQVHTKEFFDKFTSSVRDVKLIVTPGQGPLSPSDIAECWRRDNIGHFILRLAFCRTPENQKWLSQVEGEFLRFRLRHERPEVVNAALTACNFEIHQLSENEKSEIQHELLYGCCIRDIDFREKVFYRVNFLDAIELVRRGMVHLKKGFAYFPFDDLLSILVSKMKVTMQAAMAFFFATVLYRTVRFRAVLFRSKFYIATVLFRASFIPR
;
A
#
# COMPACT_ATOMS: atom_id res chain seq x y z
N MET A 1 -66.71 -50.44 7.75
CA MET A 1 -66.38 -49.00 7.88
C MET A 1 -64.93 -48.85 7.42
N LEU A 2 -64.72 -48.45 6.16
CA LEU A 2 -64.39 -47.09 5.69
C LEU A 2 -62.87 -46.78 5.71
N PHE A 3 -62.27 -47.02 4.54
CA PHE A 3 -61.30 -46.23 3.75
C PHE A 3 -60.37 -45.14 4.34
N SER A 4 -59.19 -45.09 3.68
CA SER A 4 -58.27 -43.96 3.40
C SER A 4 -57.05 -43.84 4.33
N GLY A 5 -55.78 -43.78 3.91
CA GLY A 5 -55.18 -43.46 2.61
C GLY A 5 -54.41 -42.13 2.68
N ALA A 6 -53.09 -42.15 2.91
CA ALA A 6 -52.11 -41.10 2.51
C ALA A 6 -50.68 -41.52 2.94
N ARG A 7 -49.84 -42.01 2.03
CA ARG A 7 -48.84 -41.29 1.21
C ARG A 7 -47.63 -40.76 1.99
N SER A 8 -46.51 -41.46 1.74
CA SER A 8 -45.11 -41.03 1.86
C SER A 8 -44.88 -39.55 1.51
N SER A 9 -44.15 -38.84 2.36
CA SER A 9 -43.40 -37.64 1.99
C SER A 9 -41.97 -37.80 2.49
N ALA A 10 -41.06 -37.97 1.53
CA ALA A 10 -39.63 -37.93 1.74
C ALA A 10 -39.24 -36.57 2.34
N ASN A 11 -38.47 -36.59 3.43
CA ASN A 11 -37.91 -35.37 4.02
C ASN A 11 -36.99 -34.68 3.00
N ASP A 12 -37.52 -33.59 2.44
CA ASP A 12 -36.91 -32.72 1.44
C ASP A 12 -35.69 -31.98 2.03
N THR A 13 -34.49 -32.54 1.90
CA THR A 13 -33.23 -31.87 2.25
C THR A 13 -32.85 -30.74 1.28
N ARG A 14 -33.75 -30.35 0.36
CA ARG A 14 -33.54 -29.27 -0.61
C ARG A 14 -33.80 -27.86 -0.06
N ASN A 15 -34.55 -27.73 1.05
CA ASN A 15 -34.89 -26.41 1.62
C ASN A 15 -33.90 -25.84 2.64
N VAL A 16 -32.87 -26.61 3.06
CA VAL A 16 -31.79 -26.07 3.91
C VAL A 16 -30.71 -25.37 3.07
N ARG A 17 -30.67 -25.63 1.74
CA ARG A 17 -29.66 -25.07 0.84
C ARG A 17 -30.05 -23.71 0.25
N SER A 18 -31.32 -23.32 0.33
CA SER A 18 -31.84 -22.05 -0.20
C SER A 18 -31.85 -20.89 0.81
N GLN A 19 -31.49 -21.13 2.08
CA GLN A 19 -31.37 -20.06 3.08
C GLN A 19 -29.93 -19.63 3.41
N ILE A 20 -28.92 -20.23 2.76
CA ILE A 20 -27.50 -19.83 2.89
C ILE A 20 -27.15 -18.72 1.88
N SER A 21 -28.00 -18.41 0.91
CA SER A 21 -27.71 -17.45 -0.17
C SER A 21 -28.00 -15.97 0.17
N ASN A 22 -28.61 -15.67 1.32
CA ASN A 22 -29.00 -14.29 1.66
C ASN A 22 -28.21 -13.66 2.81
N ASN A 23 -27.10 -14.26 3.22
CA ASN A 23 -26.20 -13.68 4.22
C ASN A 23 -24.84 -13.30 3.61
N GLN A 24 -24.86 -12.61 2.47
CA GLN A 24 -23.76 -11.70 2.12
C GLN A 24 -23.89 -10.47 3.02
N GLN A 25 -23.51 -10.64 4.29
CA GLN A 25 -23.11 -9.48 5.08
C GLN A 25 -21.83 -8.95 4.44
N SER A 26 -22.02 -8.04 3.49
CA SER A 26 -21.02 -7.05 3.12
C SER A 26 -20.52 -6.47 4.42
N ILE A 27 -19.30 -6.83 4.81
CA ILE A 27 -18.57 -6.14 5.86
C ILE A 27 -18.23 -4.78 5.26
N LYS A 28 -19.24 -3.89 5.21
CA LYS A 28 -19.03 -2.48 4.98
C LYS A 28 -18.23 -2.00 6.16
N GLY A 29 -16.93 -1.82 5.95
CA GLY A 29 -16.12 -0.99 6.83
C GLY A 29 -16.89 0.31 7.03
N HIS A 30 -17.29 0.58 8.27
CA HIS A 30 -17.91 1.85 8.62
C HIS A 30 -16.85 2.93 8.39
N HIS A 31 -16.96 3.66 7.28
CA HIS A 31 -16.33 4.97 7.14
C HIS A 31 -17.19 5.96 7.92
N SER A 32 -17.02 5.97 9.24
CA SER A 32 -17.54 7.03 10.09
C SER A 32 -16.75 8.31 9.84
N GLY A 33 -17.41 9.30 9.23
CA GLY A 33 -17.25 10.72 9.54
C GLY A 33 -15.89 11.37 9.36
N ALA A 34 -15.77 12.18 8.29
CA ALA A 34 -14.95 13.39 8.23
C ALA A 34 -13.46 13.27 8.60
N GLU A 35 -12.65 12.68 7.72
CA GLU A 35 -11.22 12.99 7.64
C GLU A 35 -10.85 13.13 6.17
N SER A 36 -10.18 14.24 5.84
CA SER A 36 -9.64 14.50 4.49
C SER A 36 -9.00 13.22 3.95
N PRO A 37 -9.27 12.78 2.70
CA PRO A 37 -8.61 11.61 2.14
C PRO A 37 -7.11 11.93 2.14
N GLY A 38 -6.37 11.42 3.12
CA GLY A 38 -4.96 11.70 3.28
C GLY A 38 -4.20 10.84 2.26
N TYR A 39 -3.79 11.44 1.13
CA TYR A 39 -3.24 10.91 -0.15
C TYR A 39 -2.23 9.76 -0.07
N LEU A 40 -1.88 9.34 1.13
CA LEU A 40 -0.87 8.39 1.48
C LEU A 40 -1.45 7.21 2.27
N GLN A 41 -1.68 6.09 1.57
CA GLN A 41 -2.06 4.83 2.19
C GLN A 41 -0.84 3.93 2.43
N LEU A 42 -0.78 3.30 3.61
CA LEU A 42 0.15 2.20 3.88
C LEU A 42 -0.43 0.82 3.50
N TYR A 43 -1.56 0.79 2.77
CA TYR A 43 -2.23 -0.42 2.29
C TYR A 43 -2.40 -1.52 3.35
N LYS A 44 -2.94 -1.12 4.51
CA LYS A 44 -3.16 -2.01 5.67
C LYS A 44 -4.42 -2.86 5.51
N VAL A 45 -5.52 -2.24 5.08
CA VAL A 45 -6.84 -2.87 4.98
C VAL A 45 -7.16 -3.13 3.52
N PRO A 46 -7.49 -4.37 3.12
CA PRO A 46 -7.90 -4.67 1.76
C PRO A 46 -9.22 -3.96 1.41
N PRO A 47 -9.40 -3.49 0.16
CA PRO A 47 -10.67 -2.93 -0.28
C PRO A 47 -11.76 -4.01 -0.25
N GLY A 48 -12.96 -3.64 0.21
CA GLY A 48 -14.15 -4.50 0.24
C GLY A 48 -15.07 -4.30 -0.96
N ASP A 49 -14.61 -3.60 -1.99
CA ASP A 49 -15.40 -3.23 -3.15
C ASP A 49 -15.55 -4.41 -4.12
N ASP A 50 -16.77 -4.61 -4.62
CA ASP A 50 -17.03 -5.53 -5.73
C ASP A 50 -16.65 -4.84 -7.05
N ILE A 51 -15.74 -5.45 -7.82
CA ILE A 51 -15.28 -4.94 -9.12
C ILE A 51 -15.54 -5.93 -10.24
N SER A 52 -15.72 -5.42 -11.45
CA SER A 52 -15.85 -6.27 -12.64
C SER A 52 -14.50 -6.90 -13.03
N LEU A 53 -14.53 -8.01 -13.76
CA LEU A 53 -13.29 -8.64 -14.26
C LEU A 53 -12.53 -7.74 -15.23
N GLN A 54 -13.24 -6.99 -16.07
CA GLN A 54 -12.62 -6.03 -16.99
C GLN A 54 -11.89 -4.93 -16.22
N GLU A 55 -12.55 -4.35 -15.21
CA GLU A 55 -11.97 -3.32 -14.35
C GLU A 55 -10.76 -3.85 -13.56
N PHE A 56 -10.83 -5.09 -13.07
CA PHE A 56 -9.72 -5.77 -12.43
C PHE A 56 -8.48 -5.82 -13.35
N ASP A 57 -8.65 -6.21 -14.61
CA ASP A 57 -7.56 -6.30 -15.58
C ASP A 57 -6.98 -4.92 -15.91
N GLU A 58 -7.85 -3.92 -16.12
CA GLU A 58 -7.46 -2.55 -16.41
C GLU A 58 -6.63 -1.95 -15.26
N ILE A 59 -7.10 -2.07 -14.01
CA ILE A 59 -6.39 -1.56 -12.83
C ILE A 59 -5.05 -2.29 -12.64
N ALA A 60 -5.01 -3.61 -12.85
CA ALA A 60 -3.79 -4.40 -12.73
C ALA A 60 -2.72 -3.97 -13.74
N MET A 61 -3.11 -3.79 -15.00
CA MET A 61 -2.21 -3.37 -16.07
C MET A 61 -1.71 -1.95 -15.87
N GLU A 62 -2.60 -1.01 -15.49
CA GLU A 62 -2.23 0.37 -15.22
C GLU A 62 -1.23 0.48 -14.07
N ARG A 63 -1.47 -0.21 -12.95
CA ARG A 63 -0.53 -0.17 -11.81
C ARG A 63 0.80 -0.84 -12.14
N LEU A 64 0.79 -1.95 -12.86
CA LEU A 64 2.04 -2.61 -13.24
C LEU A 64 2.86 -1.74 -14.20
N LYS A 65 2.21 -1.08 -15.16
CA LYS A 65 2.86 -0.11 -16.05
C LYS A 65 3.44 1.07 -15.27
N LEU A 66 2.71 1.60 -14.28
CA LEU A 66 3.19 2.66 -13.39
C LEU A 66 4.48 2.26 -12.66
N LEU A 67 4.50 1.08 -12.01
CA LEU A 67 5.67 0.61 -11.26
C LEU A 67 6.87 0.32 -12.15
N LYS A 68 6.66 -0.25 -13.34
CA LYS A 68 7.73 -0.48 -14.32
C LYS A 68 8.31 0.82 -14.87
N ASN A 69 7.45 1.78 -15.24
CA ASN A 69 7.92 3.09 -15.68
C ASN A 69 8.72 3.81 -14.59
N PHE A 70 8.30 3.66 -13.33
CA PHE A 70 9.05 4.20 -12.18
C PHE A 70 10.43 3.55 -12.05
N GLU A 71 10.52 2.22 -12.15
CA GLU A 71 11.79 1.47 -12.13
C GLU A 71 12.71 1.89 -13.29
N ASN A 72 12.20 1.94 -14.51
CA ASN A 72 12.95 2.35 -15.70
C ASN A 72 13.47 3.79 -15.61
N CYS A 73 12.66 4.71 -15.07
CA CYS A 73 13.11 6.08 -14.84
C CYS A 73 14.23 6.14 -13.81
N LYS A 74 14.18 5.30 -12.77
CA LYS A 74 15.17 5.26 -11.70
C LYS A 74 16.51 4.70 -12.18
N ASP A 75 16.47 3.74 -13.10
CA ASP A 75 17.68 3.19 -13.70
C ASP A 75 18.39 4.20 -14.60
N SER A 76 17.65 5.16 -15.16
CA SER A 76 18.18 6.21 -16.04
C SER A 76 18.57 7.50 -15.33
N LEU A 77 17.87 7.85 -14.24
CA LEU A 77 17.95 9.16 -13.59
C LEU A 77 17.93 9.02 -12.07
N GLN A 78 18.61 9.94 -11.38
CA GLN A 78 18.56 10.00 -9.92
C GLN A 78 17.16 10.43 -9.44
N VAL A 79 16.56 9.65 -8.53
CA VAL A 79 15.17 9.82 -8.04
C VAL A 79 14.86 11.21 -7.47
N HIS A 80 15.88 11.94 -7.05
CA HIS A 80 15.74 13.25 -6.40
C HIS A 80 15.94 14.44 -7.34
N THR A 81 16.12 14.22 -8.65
CA THR A 81 16.24 15.32 -9.60
C THR A 81 14.89 15.76 -10.11
N LYS A 82 14.76 17.05 -10.41
CA LYS A 82 13.59 17.60 -11.10
C LYS A 82 13.36 16.89 -12.45
N GLU A 83 14.44 16.54 -13.15
CA GLU A 83 14.38 15.79 -14.40
C GLU A 83 13.70 14.42 -14.24
N PHE A 84 14.03 13.68 -13.18
CA PHE A 84 13.33 12.43 -12.87
C PHE A 84 11.84 12.66 -12.67
N PHE A 85 11.49 13.67 -11.87
CA PHE A 85 10.11 14.00 -11.57
C PHE A 85 9.32 14.37 -12.85
N ASP A 86 9.89 15.23 -13.69
CA ASP A 86 9.25 15.70 -14.92
C ASP A 86 9.10 14.57 -15.94
N LYS A 87 10.12 13.72 -16.11
CA LYS A 87 10.09 12.55 -17.00
C LYS A 87 9.08 11.52 -16.51
N PHE A 88 9.11 11.18 -15.24
CA PHE A 88 8.19 10.20 -14.65
C PHE A 88 6.75 10.69 -14.76
N THR A 89 6.45 11.92 -14.34
CA THR A 89 5.12 12.52 -14.40
C THR A 89 4.60 12.59 -15.84
N SER A 90 5.49 12.87 -16.81
CA SER A 90 5.14 12.83 -18.23
C SER A 90 4.80 11.41 -18.71
N SER A 91 5.56 10.40 -18.29
CA SER A 91 5.39 9.00 -18.71
C SER A 91 4.11 8.32 -18.17
N VAL A 92 3.48 8.92 -17.18
CA VAL A 92 2.34 8.38 -16.43
C VAL A 92 1.12 9.31 -16.49
N ARG A 93 1.11 10.29 -17.40
CA ARG A 93 0.02 11.25 -17.57
C ARG A 93 -1.33 10.58 -17.85
N ASP A 94 -1.31 9.46 -18.58
CA ASP A 94 -2.53 8.72 -18.95
C ASP A 94 -2.95 7.67 -17.91
N VAL A 95 -2.18 7.52 -16.82
CA VAL A 95 -2.47 6.53 -15.78
C VAL A 95 -3.53 7.10 -14.84
N LYS A 96 -4.65 6.39 -14.69
CA LYS A 96 -5.77 6.78 -13.82
C LYS A 96 -5.53 6.37 -12.36
N LEU A 97 -4.32 6.64 -11.87
CA LEU A 97 -3.89 6.38 -10.51
C LEU A 97 -3.26 7.65 -9.96
N ILE A 98 -3.16 7.75 -8.63
CA ILE A 98 -2.52 8.91 -8.02
C ILE A 98 -1.02 8.77 -8.18
N VAL A 99 -0.45 9.66 -8.99
CA VAL A 99 1.00 9.66 -9.21
C VAL A 99 1.69 10.74 -8.40
N THR A 100 1.08 11.93 -8.26
CA THR A 100 1.70 13.06 -7.55
C THR A 100 0.67 14.06 -7.00
N PRO A 101 1.03 14.78 -5.93
CA PRO A 101 0.37 16.04 -5.57
C PRO A 101 0.64 17.09 -6.65
N GLY A 102 -0.42 17.69 -7.19
CA GLY A 102 -0.30 18.74 -8.22
C GLY A 102 -0.59 18.29 -9.65
N GLN A 103 -1.06 17.05 -9.89
CA GLN A 103 -1.86 16.81 -11.09
C GLN A 103 -3.06 17.78 -11.06
N GLY A 104 -3.39 18.36 -12.21
CA GLY A 104 -4.28 19.52 -12.38
C GLY A 104 -5.65 19.40 -11.71
N PRO A 105 -6.54 20.40 -11.82
CA PRO A 105 -7.77 20.48 -11.02
C PRO A 105 -8.69 19.29 -11.30
N LEU A 106 -8.51 18.21 -10.57
CA LEU A 106 -9.35 17.03 -10.55
C LEU A 106 -10.54 17.35 -9.65
N SER A 107 -11.73 16.93 -10.07
CA SER A 107 -12.88 17.03 -9.18
C SER A 107 -12.64 16.15 -7.94
N PRO A 108 -13.26 16.46 -6.78
CA PRO A 108 -13.17 15.59 -5.61
C PRO A 108 -13.57 14.13 -5.91
N SER A 109 -14.48 13.92 -6.87
CA SER A 109 -14.88 12.59 -7.34
C SER A 109 -13.76 11.87 -8.11
N ASP A 110 -13.07 12.57 -9.00
CA ASP A 110 -11.96 11.98 -9.78
C ASP A 110 -10.79 11.61 -8.89
N ILE A 111 -10.52 12.44 -7.87
CA ILE A 111 -9.53 12.14 -6.84
C ILE A 111 -9.90 10.84 -6.12
N ALA A 112 -11.14 10.74 -5.61
CA ALA A 112 -11.61 9.55 -4.92
C ALA A 112 -11.53 8.27 -5.78
N GLU A 113 -11.79 8.38 -7.08
CA GLU A 113 -11.67 7.26 -8.01
C GLU A 113 -10.20 6.87 -8.26
N CYS A 114 -9.30 7.82 -8.49
CA CYS A 114 -7.87 7.54 -8.62
C CYS A 114 -7.31 6.85 -7.37
N TRP A 115 -7.81 7.23 -6.19
CA TRP A 115 -7.51 6.62 -4.90
C TRP A 115 -7.98 5.17 -4.81
N ARG A 116 -9.25 4.94 -5.16
CA ARG A 116 -9.84 3.61 -5.15
C ARG A 116 -9.05 2.68 -6.07
N ARG A 117 -8.73 3.14 -7.29
CA ARG A 117 -7.92 2.39 -8.26
C ARG A 117 -6.50 2.12 -7.77
N ASP A 118 -5.85 3.10 -7.13
CA ASP A 118 -4.52 2.93 -6.50
C ASP A 118 -4.58 1.83 -5.44
N ASN A 119 -5.50 1.92 -4.48
CA ASN A 119 -5.68 0.93 -3.43
C ASN A 119 -5.94 -0.48 -4.01
N ILE A 120 -6.93 -0.60 -4.89
CA ILE A 120 -7.29 -1.88 -5.50
C ILE A 120 -6.11 -2.47 -6.27
N GLY A 121 -5.45 -1.68 -7.11
CA GLY A 121 -4.31 -2.15 -7.88
C GLY A 121 -3.20 -2.71 -7.00
N HIS A 122 -2.92 -2.07 -5.86
CA HIS A 122 -1.91 -2.56 -4.93
C HIS A 122 -2.21 -3.98 -4.45
N PHE A 123 -3.45 -4.22 -4.04
CA PHE A 123 -3.88 -5.54 -3.58
C PHE A 123 -3.96 -6.57 -4.71
N ILE A 124 -4.34 -6.16 -5.94
CA ILE A 124 -4.30 -7.04 -7.11
C ILE A 124 -2.85 -7.50 -7.39
N LEU A 125 -1.89 -6.58 -7.36
CA LEU A 125 -0.48 -6.94 -7.60
C LEU A 125 0.08 -7.83 -6.49
N ARG A 126 -0.32 -7.64 -5.22
CA ARG A 126 0.04 -8.60 -4.15
C ARG A 126 -0.39 -10.02 -4.49
N LEU A 127 -1.60 -10.20 -5.03
CA LEU A 127 -2.09 -11.52 -5.45
C LEU A 127 -1.32 -12.09 -6.66
N ALA A 128 -0.92 -11.23 -7.60
CA ALA A 128 -0.18 -11.64 -8.77
C ALA A 128 1.26 -12.05 -8.46
N PHE A 129 1.93 -11.33 -7.56
CA PHE A 129 3.36 -11.50 -7.27
C PHE A 129 3.65 -12.31 -5.99
N CYS A 130 2.65 -12.78 -5.24
CA CYS A 130 2.87 -13.57 -4.01
C CYS A 130 3.44 -14.98 -4.25
N ARG A 131 3.62 -15.43 -5.50
CA ARG A 131 3.93 -16.85 -5.78
C ARG A 131 5.39 -17.24 -5.56
N THR A 132 6.34 -16.41 -5.97
CA THR A 132 7.77 -16.72 -5.88
C THR A 132 8.47 -15.69 -5.01
N PRO A 133 9.49 -16.07 -4.24
CA PRO A 133 10.23 -15.12 -3.40
C PRO A 133 10.87 -14.00 -4.23
N GLU A 134 11.28 -14.27 -5.47
CA GLU A 134 11.81 -13.28 -6.39
C GLU A 134 10.78 -12.21 -6.74
N ASN A 135 9.54 -12.61 -7.06
CA ASN A 135 8.44 -11.70 -7.39
C ASN A 135 8.01 -10.88 -6.17
N GLN A 136 7.91 -11.51 -5.00
CA GLN A 136 7.62 -10.83 -3.75
C GLN A 136 8.70 -9.79 -3.42
N LYS A 137 9.97 -10.15 -3.59
CA LYS A 137 11.11 -9.25 -3.37
C LYS A 137 11.05 -8.06 -4.31
N TRP A 138 10.89 -8.29 -5.62
CA TRP A 138 10.78 -7.22 -6.62
C TRP A 138 9.62 -6.27 -6.30
N LEU A 139 8.40 -6.79 -6.09
CA LEU A 139 7.22 -5.97 -5.79
C LEU A 139 7.44 -5.15 -4.50
N SER A 140 8.00 -5.77 -3.45
CA SER A 140 8.27 -5.08 -2.19
C SER A 140 9.35 -4.01 -2.27
N GLN A 141 10.29 -4.14 -3.20
CA GLN A 141 11.30 -3.13 -3.44
C GLN A 141 10.70 -1.96 -4.22
N VAL A 142 10.07 -2.21 -5.37
CA VAL A 142 9.54 -1.14 -6.22
C VAL A 142 8.40 -0.36 -5.55
N GLU A 143 7.48 -1.02 -4.86
CA GLU A 143 6.42 -0.34 -4.09
C GLU A 143 6.98 0.47 -2.93
N GLY A 144 8.02 -0.04 -2.26
CA GLY A 144 8.69 0.68 -1.17
C GLY A 144 9.36 1.98 -1.65
N GLU A 145 10.08 1.91 -2.77
CA GLU A 145 10.70 3.08 -3.39
C GLU A 145 9.65 4.05 -3.95
N PHE A 146 8.56 3.53 -4.53
CA PHE A 146 7.47 4.36 -5.04
C PHE A 146 6.74 5.09 -3.91
N LEU A 147 6.49 4.42 -2.77
CA LEU A 147 5.95 5.07 -1.58
C LEU A 147 6.91 6.15 -1.05
N ARG A 148 8.22 5.87 -1.00
CA ARG A 148 9.24 6.87 -0.61
C ARG A 148 9.18 8.10 -1.51
N PHE A 149 9.07 7.89 -2.82
CA PHE A 149 8.94 8.96 -3.79
C PHE A 149 7.67 9.79 -3.56
N ARG A 150 6.52 9.16 -3.41
CA ARG A 150 5.24 9.85 -3.13
C ARG A 150 5.33 10.69 -1.86
N LEU A 151 5.81 10.10 -0.78
CA LEU A 151 5.99 10.75 0.52
C LEU A 151 6.86 12.02 0.44
N ARG A 152 7.94 11.97 -0.33
CA ARG A 152 8.89 13.08 -0.42
C ARG A 152 8.33 14.29 -1.16
N HIS A 153 7.46 14.06 -2.14
CA HIS A 153 6.87 15.13 -2.94
C HIS A 153 5.54 15.61 -2.36
N GLU A 154 5.08 15.00 -1.27
CA GLU A 154 3.85 15.35 -0.60
C GLU A 154 4.01 16.54 0.34
N ARG A 155 2.92 17.28 0.50
CA ARG A 155 2.86 18.40 1.43
C ARG A 155 3.02 17.90 2.87
N PRO A 156 3.83 18.57 3.71
CA PRO A 156 4.10 18.13 5.07
C PRO A 156 2.83 18.01 5.92
N GLU A 157 1.81 18.83 5.66
CA GLU A 157 0.51 18.76 6.34
C GLU A 157 -0.22 17.45 6.06
N VAL A 158 -0.16 16.96 4.81
CA VAL A 158 -0.78 15.71 4.39
C VAL A 158 -0.01 14.52 4.98
N VAL A 159 1.32 14.58 5.01
CA VAL A 159 2.14 13.56 5.66
C VAL A 159 1.80 13.47 7.14
N ASN A 160 1.73 14.61 7.84
CA ASN A 160 1.39 14.66 9.26
C ASN A 160 -0.04 14.13 9.54
N ALA A 161 -1.02 14.47 8.70
CA ALA A 161 -2.36 13.90 8.80
C ALA A 161 -2.37 12.38 8.61
N ALA A 162 -1.59 11.88 7.65
CA ALA A 162 -1.46 10.44 7.40
C ALA A 162 -0.78 9.70 8.56
N LEU A 163 0.17 10.34 9.26
CA LEU A 163 0.79 9.77 10.47
C LEU A 163 -0.24 9.53 11.58
N THR A 164 -1.13 10.51 11.82
CA THR A 164 -2.22 10.39 12.80
C THR A 164 -3.16 9.24 12.45
N ALA A 165 -3.57 9.13 11.19
CA ALA A 165 -4.45 8.06 10.71
C ALA A 165 -3.79 6.67 10.80
N CYS A 166 -2.45 6.60 10.76
CA CYS A 166 -1.71 5.35 10.81
C CYS A 166 -1.63 4.71 12.21
N ASN A 167 -2.25 5.30 13.24
CA ASN A 167 -2.11 4.89 14.65
C ASN A 167 -0.64 4.65 15.02
N PHE A 168 0.20 5.61 14.66
CA PHE A 168 1.63 5.56 14.90
C PHE A 168 2.00 6.81 15.70
N GLU A 169 2.53 6.62 16.90
CA GLU A 169 2.90 7.69 17.84
C GLU A 169 4.19 8.38 17.39
N ILE A 170 4.20 8.88 16.15
CA ILE A 170 5.26 9.77 15.67
C ILE A 170 4.85 11.20 16.00
N HIS A 171 5.73 11.89 16.70
CA HIS A 171 5.56 13.30 17.02
C HIS A 171 6.60 14.12 16.30
N GLN A 172 6.16 15.12 15.53
CA GLN A 172 7.04 16.16 15.02
C GLN A 172 7.52 17.03 16.19
N LEU A 173 8.82 17.34 16.22
CA LEU A 173 9.39 18.22 17.25
C LEU A 173 9.00 19.68 16.99
N SER A 174 8.72 20.39 18.07
CA SER A 174 8.65 21.86 18.05
C SER A 174 10.05 22.48 17.90
N GLU A 175 10.13 23.74 17.47
CA GLU A 175 11.41 24.43 17.32
C GLU A 175 12.15 24.60 18.66
N ASN A 176 11.39 24.72 19.77
CA ASN A 176 11.95 24.76 21.12
C ASN A 176 12.61 23.42 21.48
N GLU A 177 11.88 22.30 21.32
CA GLU A 177 12.44 20.96 21.59
C GLU A 177 13.64 20.67 20.67
N LYS A 178 13.55 21.06 19.40
CA LYS A 178 14.65 20.91 18.42
C LYS A 178 15.90 21.68 18.84
N SER A 179 15.74 22.90 19.36
CA SER A 179 16.85 23.74 19.83
C SER A 179 17.48 23.19 21.10
N GLU A 180 16.68 22.67 22.04
CA GLU A 180 17.16 22.09 23.30
C GLU A 180 18.10 20.90 23.11
N ILE A 181 17.86 20.07 22.08
CA ILE A 181 18.67 18.88 21.78
C ILE A 181 19.49 19.01 20.48
N GLN A 182 19.73 20.24 20.03
CA GLN A 182 20.40 20.49 18.75
C GLN A 182 21.75 19.79 18.66
N HIS A 183 22.59 19.95 19.68
CA HIS A 183 23.93 19.36 19.68
C HIS A 183 23.80 17.83 19.58
N GLU A 184 22.98 17.19 20.40
CA GLU A 184 22.83 15.73 20.35
C GLU A 184 22.26 15.22 19.02
N LEU A 185 21.35 15.97 18.38
CA LEU A 185 20.81 15.61 17.05
C LEU A 185 21.87 15.72 15.95
N LEU A 186 22.75 16.73 15.99
CA LEU A 186 23.83 16.87 15.01
C LEU A 186 24.77 15.68 15.03
N TYR A 187 25.24 15.27 16.22
CA TYR A 187 26.13 14.11 16.36
C TYR A 187 25.39 12.78 16.14
N GLY A 188 24.19 12.63 16.71
CA GLY A 188 23.45 11.36 16.67
C GLY A 188 22.89 11.01 15.29
N CYS A 189 22.57 12.02 14.46
CA CYS A 189 22.03 11.81 13.11
C CYS A 189 23.07 12.06 12.00
N CYS A 190 24.31 12.40 12.35
CA CYS A 190 25.39 12.75 11.40
C CYS A 190 24.98 13.85 10.41
N ILE A 191 24.31 14.90 10.89
CA ILE A 191 23.80 16.01 10.05
C ILE A 191 24.75 17.20 10.15
N ARG A 192 25.02 17.86 9.03
CA ARG A 192 25.80 19.11 9.00
C ARG A 192 24.97 20.26 9.57
N ASP A 193 25.60 21.17 10.31
CA ASP A 193 24.90 22.30 10.95
C ASP A 193 24.13 23.19 9.97
N ILE A 194 24.65 23.33 8.73
CA ILE A 194 24.00 24.09 7.65
C ILE A 194 22.64 23.49 7.28
N ASP A 195 22.54 22.16 7.24
CA ASP A 195 21.31 21.46 6.83
C ASP A 195 20.32 21.32 8.00
N PHE A 196 20.77 21.50 9.25
CA PHE A 196 19.97 21.26 10.44
C PHE A 196 18.77 22.22 10.57
N ARG A 197 18.97 23.49 10.24
CA ARG A 197 17.95 24.53 10.43
C ARG A 197 16.70 24.27 9.58
N GLU A 198 16.90 23.86 8.34
CA GLU A 198 15.80 23.61 7.40
C GLU A 198 15.11 22.26 7.62
N LYS A 199 15.79 21.29 8.23
CA LYS A 199 15.23 19.95 8.43
C LYS A 199 14.20 19.91 9.56
N VAL A 200 13.12 19.19 9.30
CA VAL A 200 12.11 18.80 10.29
C VAL A 200 12.54 17.50 10.97
N PHE A 201 12.42 17.47 12.29
CA PHE A 201 12.75 16.31 13.12
C PHE A 201 11.49 15.70 13.72
N TYR A 202 11.56 14.39 13.94
CA TYR A 202 10.51 13.57 14.51
C TYR A 202 11.07 12.75 15.66
N ARG A 203 10.18 12.35 16.57
CA ARG A 203 10.46 11.34 17.59
C ARG A 203 9.45 10.20 17.51
N VAL A 204 9.91 8.99 17.82
CA VAL A 204 9.08 7.79 17.96
C VAL A 204 9.65 6.89 19.07
N ASN A 205 8.86 5.96 19.59
CA ASN A 205 9.38 4.91 20.47
C ASN A 205 10.53 4.17 19.77
N PHE A 206 11.67 3.97 20.45
CA PHE A 206 12.84 3.36 19.82
C PHE A 206 12.57 1.96 19.24
N LEU A 207 11.58 1.22 19.79
CA LEU A 207 11.16 -0.09 19.28
C LEU A 207 10.56 -0.01 17.87
N ASP A 208 9.93 1.10 17.52
CA ASP A 208 9.37 1.32 16.19
C ASP A 208 10.42 1.78 15.17
N ALA A 209 11.60 2.20 15.65
CA ALA A 209 12.74 2.65 14.84
C ALA A 209 13.98 1.74 14.95
N ILE A 210 13.80 0.45 15.31
CA ILE A 210 14.91 -0.49 15.54
C ILE A 210 15.92 -0.52 14.38
N GLU A 211 15.43 -0.48 13.13
CA GLU A 211 16.32 -0.50 11.96
C GLU A 211 17.25 0.72 11.87
N LEU A 212 16.80 1.88 12.32
CA LEU A 212 17.61 3.09 12.35
C LEU A 212 18.56 3.10 13.54
N VAL A 213 18.07 2.63 14.70
CA VAL A 213 18.88 2.44 15.91
C VAL A 213 20.06 1.51 15.63
N ARG A 214 19.82 0.40 14.95
CA ARG A 214 20.85 -0.57 14.56
C ARG A 214 21.94 0.03 13.67
N ARG A 215 21.62 1.04 12.88
CA ARG A 215 22.58 1.75 12.00
C ARG A 215 23.36 2.85 12.73
N GLY A 216 22.94 3.22 13.95
CA GLY A 216 23.54 4.33 14.69
C GLY A 216 23.26 5.71 14.07
N MET A 217 22.20 5.84 13.27
CA MET A 217 21.85 7.07 12.55
C MET A 217 20.75 7.88 13.25
N VAL A 218 20.55 7.67 14.55
CA VAL A 218 19.50 8.33 15.34
C VAL A 218 20.00 8.70 16.71
N HIS A 219 19.44 9.79 17.25
CA HIS A 219 19.67 10.16 18.64
C HIS A 219 18.66 9.43 19.54
N LEU A 220 19.13 8.80 20.62
CA LEU A 220 18.30 8.12 21.61
C LEU A 220 18.27 8.88 22.93
N LYS A 221 17.07 9.21 23.42
CA LYS A 221 16.89 9.89 24.72
C LYS A 221 15.58 9.46 25.37
N LYS A 222 15.64 9.04 26.63
CA LYS A 222 14.48 8.65 27.46
C LYS A 222 13.53 7.63 26.80
N GLY A 223 14.07 6.65 26.05
CA GLY A 223 13.26 5.63 25.36
C GLY A 223 12.67 6.07 24.01
N PHE A 224 13.02 7.26 23.52
CA PHE A 224 12.62 7.75 22.20
C PHE A 224 13.81 7.84 21.26
N ALA A 225 13.56 7.56 19.99
CA ALA A 225 14.47 7.78 18.88
C ALA A 225 14.09 9.06 18.14
N TYR A 226 15.07 9.90 17.89
CA TYR A 226 14.93 11.18 17.21
C TYR A 226 15.68 11.15 15.88
N PHE A 227 15.02 11.61 14.82
CA PHE A 227 15.49 11.43 13.45
C PHE A 227 14.89 12.48 12.48
N PRO A 228 15.57 12.77 11.35
CA PRO A 228 15.08 13.70 10.32
C PRO A 228 13.96 13.10 9.46
N PHE A 229 13.30 13.94 8.66
CA PHE A 229 12.27 13.52 7.69
C PHE A 229 12.71 12.39 6.75
N ASP A 230 13.96 12.38 6.29
CA ASP A 230 14.46 11.33 5.39
C ASP A 230 14.37 9.91 6.00
N ASP A 231 14.54 9.84 7.31
CA ASP A 231 14.48 8.62 8.11
C ASP A 231 13.06 8.25 8.51
N LEU A 232 12.18 9.24 8.67
CA LEU A 232 10.73 9.01 8.77
C LEU A 232 10.25 8.17 7.57
N LEU A 233 10.66 8.56 6.36
CA LEU A 233 10.28 7.83 5.15
C LEU A 233 10.78 6.38 5.20
N SER A 234 12.00 6.17 5.69
CA SER A 234 12.60 4.85 5.84
C SER A 234 11.79 3.95 6.80
N ILE A 235 11.32 4.50 7.93
CA ILE A 235 10.47 3.76 8.89
C ILE A 235 9.14 3.38 8.24
N LEU A 236 8.44 4.33 7.61
CA LEU A 236 7.13 4.10 6.99
C LEU A 236 7.20 3.06 5.87
N VAL A 237 8.22 3.17 5.01
CA VAL A 237 8.47 2.21 3.93
C VAL A 237 8.79 0.83 4.49
N SER A 238 9.63 0.74 5.52
CA SER A 238 9.94 -0.54 6.18
C SER A 238 8.68 -1.20 6.72
N LYS A 239 7.82 -0.44 7.42
CA LYS A 239 6.56 -0.94 7.99
C LYS A 239 5.59 -1.44 6.92
N MET A 240 5.43 -0.70 5.82
CA MET A 240 4.61 -1.15 4.69
C MET A 240 5.17 -2.45 4.11
N LYS A 241 6.49 -2.53 3.90
CA LYS A 241 7.14 -3.72 3.32
C LYS A 241 6.95 -4.96 4.18
N VAL A 242 7.14 -4.85 5.51
CA VAL A 242 6.92 -5.97 6.44
C VAL A 242 5.47 -6.44 6.39
N THR A 243 4.52 -5.51 6.46
CA THR A 243 3.08 -5.81 6.39
C THR A 243 2.72 -6.52 5.08
N MET A 244 3.24 -6.00 3.96
CA MET A 244 2.99 -6.55 2.63
C MET A 244 3.60 -7.95 2.46
N GLN A 245 4.84 -8.15 2.89
CA GLN A 245 5.53 -9.44 2.80
C GLN A 245 4.82 -10.50 3.66
N ALA A 246 4.42 -10.15 4.88
CA ALA A 246 3.64 -11.04 5.74
C ALA A 246 2.29 -11.42 5.09
N ALA A 247 1.58 -10.46 4.51
CA ALA A 247 0.32 -10.70 3.80
C ALA A 247 0.53 -11.62 2.58
N MET A 248 1.52 -11.35 1.73
CA MET A 248 1.83 -12.18 0.56
C MET A 248 2.20 -13.61 0.94
N ALA A 249 3.01 -13.79 1.99
CA ALA A 249 3.35 -15.11 2.52
C ALA A 249 2.12 -15.86 3.05
N PHE A 250 1.24 -15.16 3.78
CA PHE A 250 -0.02 -15.71 4.27
C PHE A 250 -0.94 -16.15 3.12
N PHE A 251 -1.11 -15.32 2.09
CA PHE A 251 -1.90 -15.65 0.91
C PHE A 251 -1.34 -16.86 0.16
N PHE A 252 -0.01 -16.91 -0.01
CA PHE A 252 0.66 -18.04 -0.62
C PHE A 252 0.39 -19.33 0.14
N ALA A 253 0.57 -19.34 1.46
CA ALA A 253 0.36 -20.52 2.30
C ALA A 253 -1.12 -20.96 2.37
N THR A 254 -2.04 -20.01 2.51
CA THR A 254 -3.46 -20.33 2.79
C THR A 254 -4.26 -20.62 1.53
N VAL A 255 -4.11 -19.80 0.48
CA VAL A 255 -5.01 -19.84 -0.68
C VAL A 255 -4.52 -20.80 -1.77
N LEU A 256 -3.20 -20.99 -1.92
CA LEU A 256 -2.66 -21.87 -2.96
C LEU A 256 -2.57 -23.34 -2.53
N TYR A 257 -2.46 -23.63 -1.23
CA TYR A 257 -2.28 -24.99 -0.72
C TYR A 257 -3.52 -25.62 -0.09
N ARG A 258 -4.46 -24.85 0.49
CA ARG A 258 -5.59 -25.42 1.26
C ARG A 258 -6.94 -25.47 0.55
N THR A 259 -7.18 -24.66 -0.49
CA THR A 259 -8.53 -24.56 -1.10
C THR A 259 -8.55 -25.06 -2.55
N VAL A 260 -9.06 -26.29 -2.76
CA VAL A 260 -9.33 -26.89 -4.09
C VAL A 260 -10.24 -25.99 -4.95
N ARG A 261 -11.14 -25.23 -4.31
CA ARG A 261 -12.10 -24.34 -4.96
C ARG A 261 -11.47 -23.03 -5.47
N PHE A 262 -10.50 -22.48 -4.74
CA PHE A 262 -9.70 -21.36 -5.20
C PHE A 262 -8.66 -21.79 -6.21
N ARG A 263 -8.20 -23.05 -6.21
CA ARG A 263 -7.35 -23.59 -7.28
C ARG A 263 -7.94 -23.42 -8.67
N ALA A 264 -9.27 -23.44 -8.83
CA ALA A 264 -10.01 -23.24 -10.09
C ALA A 264 -10.19 -21.76 -10.47
N VAL A 265 -10.51 -20.89 -9.50
CA VAL A 265 -10.54 -19.43 -9.69
C VAL A 265 -9.13 -18.90 -9.97
N LEU A 266 -8.13 -19.38 -9.24
CA LEU A 266 -6.71 -19.23 -9.53
C LEU A 266 -6.23 -20.08 -10.71
N PHE A 267 -7.00 -21.00 -11.29
CA PHE A 267 -6.60 -21.64 -12.56
C PHE A 267 -6.99 -20.75 -13.73
N ARG A 268 -8.18 -20.16 -13.67
CA ARG A 268 -8.62 -19.09 -14.58
C ARG A 268 -7.81 -17.82 -14.38
N SER A 269 -7.54 -17.43 -13.14
CA SER A 269 -6.62 -16.34 -12.82
C SER A 269 -5.14 -16.72 -12.96
N LYS A 270 -4.75 -18.01 -13.02
CA LYS A 270 -3.40 -18.41 -13.46
C LYS A 270 -3.22 -18.12 -14.93
N PHE A 271 -4.22 -18.37 -15.77
CA PHE A 271 -4.19 -17.91 -17.16
C PHE A 271 -4.17 -16.38 -17.22
N TYR A 272 -4.97 -15.69 -16.41
CA TYR A 272 -5.07 -14.23 -16.43
C TYR A 272 -3.87 -13.50 -15.82
N ILE A 273 -3.40 -13.86 -14.63
CA ILE A 273 -2.17 -13.37 -14.00
C ILE A 273 -0.95 -13.80 -14.81
N ALA A 274 -0.90 -15.03 -15.36
CA ALA A 274 0.16 -15.36 -16.31
C ALA A 274 0.02 -14.54 -17.60
N THR A 275 -1.17 -14.15 -18.05
CA THR A 275 -1.35 -13.24 -19.20
C THR A 275 -0.94 -11.81 -18.85
N VAL A 276 -1.21 -11.32 -17.64
CA VAL A 276 -0.76 -10.01 -17.14
C VAL A 276 0.76 -10.02 -16.99
N LEU A 277 1.35 -11.05 -16.38
CA LEU A 277 2.81 -11.23 -16.26
C LEU A 277 3.47 -11.45 -17.64
N PHE A 278 2.85 -12.22 -18.53
CA PHE A 278 3.31 -12.50 -19.90
C PHE A 278 3.25 -11.23 -20.76
N ARG A 279 2.14 -10.49 -20.74
CA ARG A 279 2.02 -9.17 -21.37
C ARG A 279 2.98 -8.16 -20.75
N ALA A 280 3.22 -8.25 -19.44
CA ALA A 280 4.22 -7.41 -18.78
C ALA A 280 5.64 -7.72 -19.25
N SER A 281 5.97 -8.97 -19.60
CA SER A 281 7.27 -9.31 -20.23
C SER A 281 7.42 -8.79 -21.67
N PHE A 282 6.34 -8.35 -22.33
CA PHE A 282 6.37 -7.65 -23.62
C PHE A 282 6.44 -6.13 -23.50
N ILE A 283 6.36 -5.57 -22.27
CA ILE A 283 6.67 -4.16 -22.04
C ILE A 283 8.21 -4.05 -22.09
N PRO A 284 8.78 -3.35 -23.08
CA PRO A 284 10.22 -3.24 -23.22
C PRO A 284 10.85 -2.64 -21.96
N ARG A 285 12.02 -3.18 -21.59
CA ARG A 285 12.86 -2.63 -20.51
C ARG A 285 13.24 -1.18 -20.82
#